data_AF-A0A258ZYX8-F1
#
_entry.id   AF-A0A258ZYX8-F1
#
_cell.length_a   1.000
_cell.length_b   1.000
_cell.length_c   1.000
_cell.angle_alpha   90.00
_cell.angle_beta   90.00
_cell.angle_gamma   90.00
#
_symmetry.space_group_name_H-M   'P 1'
#
loop_
_entity.id
_entity.type
_entity.pdbx_description
1 polymer ?
#
loop_
_entity_poly.entity_id
_entity_poly.type
_entity_poly.pdbx_seq_one_letter_code
_entity_poly.pdbx_strand_id
1 'polypeptide(L)'
;MYGRDTLAEPMAGTAALGQSGPTGTGAPQQTRNAQAGAFFSDPGTFARDVLSYGRDAAERWILFWDTLRQRADNMLAHERAGKPPLLDFDYEVLLDARRFERPANYALLRVTRVGDQCLDACLDAAKPPVVILDPRAGHGPGIGGFRQDSEVGLALHQGHPVYFVTFYPEPAAGQTLADVLHVLRRFVEEVSRRHSGAAPVLYGNCQAGWAVTLLAADCAGLTGPVVLNGTPLSYWAGESGINPMRIAAGFEGGAWLTHLLADLGDGRFDGAFLVQNFEGLKPEAVWEKYANLYAHMDTERERFLAFERWWGGYYFLSREEILAIVENLFVGNRLEEGRLRICAGCHADLRRIRNPLVIFASYGDDITPPHQALGWIPVVYRDTDDLKAAGQRIVYLVNRHVGHLGIFVSAKVARLEHRAILQSLPRIEALPPGLYEMKIDNPSGDPDCRDGGYAVHFEAREVCDIRFPRQDDAFERVRDLSERNEAFYSTFVSPWVQTLTTPWSAALLETLHPMRTSRHLLSEGFLPWMHGVRWLATQLAADRHPAAPDNPFKVQEEHIFSRVTEAIAQGRRLRDAVWERAFDELYSGAGSTRPVDMEPQDRSENTRPQDTRSGLDFQAAGISRAAATRGN
;
A
#
# COMPACT_ATOMS: atom_id res chain seq x y z
N MET A 1 41.55 -11.69 13.15
CA MET A 1 41.90 -13.09 12.78
C MET A 1 40.58 -13.84 12.73
N TYR A 2 40.02 -14.32 11.63
CA TYR A 2 40.43 -14.61 10.24
C TYR A 2 39.58 -13.71 9.30
N GLY A 3 39.99 -13.17 8.15
CA GLY A 3 40.72 -13.76 7.02
C GLY A 3 39.79 -13.77 5.79
N ARG A 4 39.57 -12.60 5.17
CA ARG A 4 38.84 -12.42 3.90
C ARG A 4 39.86 -12.39 2.76
N ASP A 5 39.78 -13.35 1.85
CA ASP A 5 40.56 -13.33 0.61
C ASP A 5 39.74 -12.72 -0.54
N THR A 6 40.42 -11.80 -1.21
CA THR A 6 40.07 -10.97 -2.36
C THR A 6 40.29 -11.68 -3.68
N LEU A 7 39.35 -11.54 -4.63
CA LEU A 7 39.57 -11.64 -6.10
C LEU A 7 38.52 -10.72 -6.76
N ALA A 8 38.84 -9.46 -7.14
CA ALA A 8 39.52 -9.01 -8.35
C ALA A 8 38.74 -9.30 -9.66
N GLU A 9 38.04 -8.27 -10.16
CA GLU A 9 37.56 -8.15 -11.55
C GLU A 9 38.71 -8.12 -12.56
N PRO A 10 38.42 -8.32 -13.87
CA PRO A 10 38.48 -7.14 -14.75
C PRO A 10 37.45 -7.09 -15.91
N MET A 11 36.94 -5.87 -16.15
CA MET A 11 36.88 -5.09 -17.40
C MET A 11 36.23 -5.65 -18.69
N ALA A 12 35.19 -4.91 -19.12
CA ALA A 12 34.97 -4.31 -20.45
C ALA A 12 35.23 -5.11 -21.74
N GLY A 13 34.17 -5.29 -22.54
CA GLY A 13 34.24 -5.71 -23.94
C GLY A 13 33.10 -5.12 -24.79
N THR A 14 33.44 -4.08 -25.55
CA THR A 14 32.68 -3.50 -26.68
C THR A 14 32.48 -4.50 -27.82
N ALA A 15 31.31 -4.51 -28.45
CA ALA A 15 31.15 -5.01 -29.82
C ALA A 15 30.11 -4.18 -30.60
N ALA A 16 30.52 -3.70 -31.76
CA ALA A 16 29.75 -2.90 -32.70
C ALA A 16 29.66 -3.61 -34.06
N LEU A 17 28.56 -3.31 -34.78
CA LEU A 17 28.35 -3.32 -36.23
C LEU A 17 28.06 -4.63 -36.98
N GLY A 18 27.00 -4.59 -37.80
CA GLY A 18 26.76 -5.50 -38.91
C GLY A 18 25.37 -5.35 -39.56
N GLN A 19 25.23 -4.41 -40.50
CA GLN A 19 24.06 -4.26 -41.38
C GLN A 19 24.02 -5.34 -42.48
N SER A 20 22.84 -5.84 -42.82
CA SER A 20 22.46 -6.20 -44.21
C SER A 20 20.94 -6.44 -44.33
N GLY A 21 20.25 -5.61 -45.12
CA GLY A 21 18.96 -5.98 -45.73
C GLY A 21 19.16 -6.93 -46.92
N PRO A 22 18.09 -7.49 -47.52
CA PRO A 22 17.24 -6.64 -48.38
C PRO A 22 15.73 -6.99 -48.42
N THR A 23 14.94 -5.95 -48.77
CA THR A 23 13.73 -5.91 -49.60
C THR A 23 12.71 -7.07 -49.60
N GLY A 24 11.45 -6.73 -49.29
CA GLY A 24 10.27 -7.53 -49.63
C GLY A 24 8.96 -6.87 -49.19
N THR A 25 8.45 -5.96 -50.01
CA THR A 25 7.12 -5.36 -49.87
C THR A 25 6.02 -6.39 -50.15
N GLY A 26 5.15 -6.63 -49.18
CA GLY A 26 3.93 -7.39 -49.37
C GLY A 26 3.06 -7.35 -48.11
N ALA A 27 2.00 -6.54 -48.14
CA ALA A 27 0.88 -6.74 -47.22
C ALA A 27 0.28 -8.13 -47.49
N PRO A 28 -0.24 -8.81 -46.45
CA PRO A 28 -1.68 -9.02 -46.46
C PRO A 28 -2.30 -8.91 -45.07
N GLN A 29 -3.14 -7.89 -44.91
CA GLN A 29 -4.20 -7.82 -43.93
C GLN A 29 -5.31 -8.81 -44.33
N GLN A 30 -4.99 -10.11 -44.34
CA GLN A 30 -5.94 -11.18 -44.69
C GLN A 30 -5.55 -12.57 -44.13
N THR A 31 -4.75 -12.62 -43.06
CA THR A 31 -4.38 -13.88 -42.38
C THR A 31 -4.82 -13.97 -40.91
N ARG A 32 -5.46 -12.94 -40.34
CA ARG A 32 -5.85 -12.94 -38.92
C ARG A 32 -7.10 -13.77 -38.57
N ASN A 33 -7.87 -14.24 -39.55
CA ASN A 33 -9.00 -15.15 -39.32
C ASN A 33 -8.69 -16.63 -39.62
N ALA A 34 -7.45 -16.98 -39.92
CA ALA A 34 -7.04 -18.37 -40.19
C ALA A 34 -6.28 -19.05 -39.03
N GLN A 35 -5.95 -18.32 -37.95
CA GLN A 35 -5.15 -18.85 -36.83
C GLN A 35 -5.95 -19.57 -35.73
N ALA A 36 -7.28 -19.59 -35.80
CA ALA A 36 -8.10 -20.35 -34.87
C ALA A 36 -8.29 -21.85 -35.27
N GLY A 37 -7.76 -22.27 -36.43
CA GLY A 37 -8.08 -23.57 -37.04
C GLY A 37 -6.91 -24.51 -37.33
N ALA A 38 -5.68 -24.19 -36.91
CA ALA A 38 -4.48 -24.98 -37.26
C ALA A 38 -3.71 -25.50 -36.04
N PHE A 39 -4.39 -25.89 -34.96
CA PHE A 39 -3.76 -26.40 -33.74
C PHE A 39 -3.32 -27.88 -33.82
N PHE A 40 -3.48 -28.56 -34.96
CA PHE A 40 -3.21 -30.00 -35.10
C PHE A 40 -2.61 -30.39 -36.46
N SER A 41 -1.51 -29.77 -36.89
CA SER A 41 -0.90 -30.09 -38.19
C SER A 41 0.21 -31.15 -38.15
N ASP A 42 0.76 -31.52 -36.98
CA ASP A 42 1.67 -32.67 -36.84
C ASP A 42 1.50 -33.37 -35.46
N PRO A 43 1.11 -34.66 -35.41
CA PRO A 43 1.07 -35.42 -34.17
C PRO A 43 2.39 -35.44 -33.39
N GLY A 44 3.52 -35.34 -34.10
CA GLY A 44 4.87 -35.32 -33.50
C GLY A 44 5.20 -34.04 -32.75
N THR A 45 4.79 -32.88 -33.25
CA THR A 45 4.93 -31.59 -32.54
C THR A 45 4.00 -31.53 -31.35
N PHE A 46 2.74 -31.96 -31.51
CA PHE A 46 1.78 -32.02 -30.41
C PHE A 46 2.26 -32.87 -29.24
N ALA A 47 2.75 -34.10 -29.51
CA ALA A 47 3.28 -34.97 -28.45
C ALA A 47 4.49 -34.36 -27.74
N ARG A 48 5.37 -33.67 -28.48
CA ARG A 48 6.53 -32.96 -27.90
C ARG A 48 6.11 -31.79 -27.02
N ASP A 49 5.12 -31.01 -27.46
CA ASP A 49 4.62 -29.86 -26.72
C ASP A 49 3.93 -30.30 -25.43
N VAL A 50 3.14 -31.38 -25.46
CA VAL A 50 2.53 -32.00 -24.27
C VAL A 50 3.59 -32.48 -23.29
N LEU A 51 4.61 -33.22 -23.77
CA LEU A 51 5.64 -33.79 -22.90
C LEU A 51 6.54 -32.72 -22.28
N SER A 52 6.95 -31.72 -23.07
CA SER A 52 7.76 -30.61 -22.59
C SER A 52 7.00 -29.75 -21.58
N TYR A 53 5.73 -29.42 -21.84
CA TYR A 53 4.87 -28.73 -20.89
C TYR A 53 4.61 -29.56 -19.62
N GLY A 54 4.32 -30.86 -19.76
CA GLY A 54 4.06 -31.74 -18.62
C GLY A 54 5.27 -31.85 -17.69
N ARG A 55 6.47 -31.96 -18.26
CA ARG A 55 7.73 -31.90 -17.48
C ARG A 55 7.89 -30.54 -16.80
N ASP A 56 7.76 -29.45 -17.55
CA ASP A 56 7.88 -28.09 -17.02
C ASP A 56 6.92 -27.83 -15.86
N ALA A 57 5.64 -28.19 -16.02
CA ALA A 57 4.63 -28.04 -14.99
C ALA A 57 4.97 -28.85 -13.73
N ALA A 58 5.43 -30.09 -13.87
CA ALA A 58 5.85 -30.92 -12.73
C ALA A 58 7.04 -30.29 -11.97
N GLU A 59 8.03 -29.77 -12.69
CA GLU A 59 9.17 -29.07 -12.10
C GLU A 59 8.73 -27.78 -11.40
N ARG A 60 7.87 -26.96 -12.03
CA ARG A 60 7.32 -25.74 -11.43
C ARG A 60 6.52 -26.02 -10.17
N TRP A 61 5.75 -27.11 -10.11
CA TRP A 61 5.04 -27.52 -8.90
C TRP A 61 5.98 -27.81 -7.73
N ILE A 62 7.06 -28.55 -7.97
CA ILE A 62 8.05 -28.87 -6.93
C ILE A 62 8.69 -27.57 -6.40
N LEU A 63 9.11 -26.68 -7.29
CA LEU A 63 9.72 -25.40 -6.93
C LEU A 63 8.71 -24.45 -6.23
N PHE A 64 7.44 -24.49 -6.62
CA PHE A 64 6.37 -23.75 -5.98
C PHE A 64 6.16 -24.20 -4.53
N TRP A 65 6.04 -25.51 -4.30
CA TRP A 65 5.94 -26.06 -2.94
C TRP A 65 7.18 -25.77 -2.10
N ASP A 66 8.38 -25.87 -2.69
CA ASP A 66 9.62 -25.50 -1.99
C ASP A 66 9.65 -24.00 -1.64
N THR A 67 9.12 -23.13 -2.49
CA THR A 67 8.99 -21.70 -2.20
C THR A 67 8.00 -21.46 -1.05
N LEU A 68 6.86 -22.13 -1.02
CA LEU A 68 5.89 -22.02 0.08
C LEU A 68 6.44 -22.56 1.42
N ARG A 69 7.28 -23.61 1.37
CA ARG A 69 8.05 -24.12 2.50
C ARG A 69 9.06 -23.09 3.00
N GLN A 70 9.87 -22.52 2.10
CA GLN A 70 10.83 -21.47 2.46
C GLN A 70 10.14 -20.27 3.08
N ARG A 71 8.98 -19.84 2.55
CA ARG A 71 8.16 -18.80 3.18
C ARG A 71 7.82 -19.15 4.63
N ALA A 72 7.37 -20.38 4.89
CA ALA A 72 7.00 -20.83 6.22
C ALA A 72 8.22 -20.85 7.17
N ASP A 73 9.36 -21.36 6.71
CA ASP A 73 10.61 -21.39 7.47
C ASP A 73 11.13 -19.97 7.75
N ASN A 74 11.05 -19.07 6.76
CA ASN A 74 11.43 -17.66 6.91
C ASN A 74 10.55 -16.95 7.93
N MET A 75 9.24 -17.20 7.91
CA MET A 75 8.29 -16.65 8.89
C MET A 75 8.63 -17.13 10.30
N LEU A 76 8.85 -18.43 10.50
CA LEU A 76 9.27 -18.99 11.81
C LEU A 76 10.63 -18.44 12.28
N ALA A 77 11.59 -18.29 11.37
CA ALA A 77 12.89 -17.71 11.70
C ALA A 77 12.77 -16.25 12.12
N HIS A 78 11.92 -15.48 11.44
CA HIS A 78 11.63 -14.09 11.79
C HIS A 78 10.96 -13.95 13.16
N GLU A 79 9.99 -14.82 13.46
CA GLU A 79 9.33 -14.89 14.77
C GLU A 79 10.32 -15.22 15.89
N ARG A 80 11.18 -16.23 15.69
CA ARG A 80 12.23 -16.61 16.65
C ARG A 80 13.24 -15.49 16.90
N ALA A 81 13.50 -14.66 15.89
CA ALA A 81 14.35 -13.48 16.01
C ALA A 81 13.66 -12.30 16.74
N GLY A 82 12.39 -12.46 17.16
CA GLY A 82 11.61 -11.41 17.81
C GLY A 82 10.96 -10.41 16.85
N LYS A 83 10.81 -10.80 15.57
CA LYS A 83 10.25 -9.98 14.48
C LYS A 83 10.92 -8.59 14.37
N PRO A 84 12.23 -8.51 14.09
CA PRO A 84 12.91 -7.22 13.92
C PRO A 84 12.31 -6.42 12.74
N PRO A 85 12.38 -5.07 12.74
CA PRO A 85 11.90 -4.26 11.62
C PRO A 85 12.54 -4.64 10.29
N LEU A 86 11.75 -4.70 9.22
CA LEU A 86 12.21 -5.09 7.89
C LEU A 86 12.62 -3.87 7.05
N LEU A 87 13.70 -3.21 7.47
CA LEU A 87 14.30 -2.09 6.74
C LEU A 87 15.52 -2.57 5.94
N ASP A 88 15.67 -2.07 4.71
CA ASP A 88 16.83 -2.29 3.84
C ASP A 88 17.99 -1.31 4.14
N PHE A 89 17.96 -0.72 5.33
CA PHE A 89 18.84 0.36 5.77
C PHE A 89 19.33 0.07 7.19
N ASP A 90 20.56 0.46 7.50
CA ASP A 90 21.04 0.38 8.87
C ASP A 90 20.54 1.57 9.69
N TYR A 91 20.21 1.28 10.94
CA TYR A 91 19.65 2.26 11.84
C TYR A 91 20.21 2.13 13.25
N GLU A 92 20.14 3.23 13.98
CA GLU A 92 20.31 3.26 15.43
C GLU A 92 18.96 3.51 16.12
N VAL A 93 18.71 2.82 17.23
CA VAL A 93 17.54 3.08 18.08
C VAL A 93 17.86 4.29 18.95
N LEU A 94 17.12 5.39 18.76
CA LEU A 94 17.31 6.61 19.54
C LEU A 94 16.48 6.62 20.82
N LEU A 95 15.21 6.21 20.70
CA LEU A 95 14.28 6.17 21.82
C LEU A 95 13.50 4.86 21.75
N ASP A 96 13.41 4.16 22.88
CA ASP A 96 12.56 2.98 23.06
C ASP A 96 11.47 3.33 24.08
N ALA A 97 10.25 3.52 23.61
CA ALA A 97 9.15 4.00 24.44
C ALA A 97 8.65 2.94 25.43
N ARG A 98 9.06 1.68 25.30
CA ARG A 98 8.77 0.66 26.33
C ARG A 98 9.46 0.97 27.66
N ARG A 99 10.47 1.84 27.64
CA ARG A 99 11.24 2.27 28.80
C ARG A 99 10.77 3.61 29.36
N PHE A 100 9.70 4.20 28.83
CA PHE A 100 9.14 5.44 29.34
C PHE A 100 8.27 5.17 30.58
N GLU A 101 7.98 6.22 31.35
CA GLU A 101 7.10 6.15 32.52
C GLU A 101 5.69 5.64 32.16
N ARG A 102 5.19 6.06 30.99
CA ARG A 102 4.02 5.49 30.33
C ARG A 102 4.50 4.74 29.09
N PRO A 103 4.63 3.40 29.18
CA PRO A 103 5.23 2.63 28.11
C PRO A 103 4.29 2.54 26.91
N ALA A 104 4.87 2.61 25.71
CA ALA A 104 4.22 2.16 24.48
C ALA A 104 5.20 1.32 23.67
N ASN A 105 4.70 0.40 22.85
CA ASN A 105 5.51 -0.50 22.04
C ASN A 105 6.14 0.16 20.81
N TYR A 106 6.49 1.44 20.86
CA TYR A 106 7.08 2.18 19.76
C TYR A 106 8.56 2.50 20.01
N ALA A 107 9.32 2.68 18.94
CA ALA A 107 10.67 3.18 18.99
C ALA A 107 10.96 4.16 17.85
N LEU A 108 11.83 5.13 18.12
CA LEU A 108 12.35 6.06 17.12
C LEU A 108 13.70 5.55 16.62
N LEU A 109 13.81 5.34 15.32
CA LEU A 109 15.02 4.96 14.63
C LEU A 109 15.60 6.15 13.86
N ARG A 110 16.93 6.27 13.82
CA ARG A 110 17.63 7.13 12.86
C ARG A 110 18.31 6.26 11.83
N VAL A 111 18.11 6.56 10.56
CA VAL A 111 18.79 5.87 9.46
C VAL A 111 20.23 6.39 9.37
N THR A 112 21.20 5.48 9.29
CA THR A 112 22.63 5.78 9.40
C THR A 112 23.44 5.39 8.16
N ARG A 113 23.03 4.32 7.47
CA ARG A 113 23.78 3.78 6.33
C ARG A 113 22.84 3.21 5.26
N VAL A 114 23.26 3.33 3.99
CA VAL A 114 22.66 2.63 2.84
C VAL A 114 23.76 1.74 2.25
N GLY A 115 23.64 0.41 2.38
CA GLY A 115 24.70 -0.51 1.98
C GLY A 115 26.04 -0.17 2.66
N ASP A 116 27.09 0.08 1.88
CA ASP A 116 28.42 0.45 2.41
C ASP A 116 28.64 1.97 2.52
N GLN A 117 27.64 2.80 2.23
CA GLN A 117 27.76 4.26 2.19
C GLN A 117 27.28 4.91 3.50
N CYS A 118 28.18 5.58 4.21
CA CYS A 118 27.82 6.42 5.36
C CYS A 118 27.11 7.70 4.90
N LEU A 119 25.95 7.99 5.49
CA LEU A 119 25.08 9.06 5.02
C LEU A 119 25.51 10.45 5.44
N ASP A 120 26.27 10.61 6.53
CA ASP A 120 26.56 11.92 7.12
C ASP A 120 27.24 12.91 6.15
N ALA A 121 27.95 12.43 5.13
CA ALA A 121 28.58 13.27 4.09
C ALA A 121 27.63 13.63 2.92
N CYS A 122 26.50 12.93 2.78
CA CYS A 122 25.54 13.06 1.68
C CYS A 122 24.27 13.83 2.07
N LEU A 123 24.04 14.05 3.37
CA LEU A 123 22.87 14.74 3.89
C LEU A 123 23.08 16.25 3.93
N ASP A 124 22.03 16.99 3.60
CA ASP A 124 21.99 18.45 3.70
C ASP A 124 21.37 18.85 5.04
N ALA A 125 22.20 19.37 5.96
CA ALA A 125 21.78 19.80 7.27
C ALA A 125 20.82 21.00 7.25
N ALA A 126 20.70 21.73 6.12
CA ALA A 126 19.74 22.80 5.96
C ALA A 126 18.33 22.30 5.60
N LYS A 127 18.20 21.05 5.13
CA LYS A 127 16.90 20.46 4.80
C LYS A 127 16.19 19.97 6.06
N PRO A 128 14.86 20.10 6.14
CA PRO A 128 14.12 19.61 7.28
C PRO A 128 14.24 18.07 7.36
N PRO A 129 14.36 17.51 8.57
CA PRO A 129 14.35 16.06 8.74
C PRO A 129 13.00 15.48 8.34
N VAL A 130 13.00 14.25 7.83
CA VAL A 130 11.80 13.50 7.47
C VAL A 130 11.60 12.36 8.47
N VAL A 131 10.40 12.25 9.02
CA VAL A 131 10.00 11.16 9.93
C VAL A 131 8.92 10.34 9.24
N ILE A 132 9.21 9.07 8.96
CA ILE A 132 8.29 8.14 8.30
C ILE A 132 7.65 7.22 9.34
N LEU A 133 6.33 7.08 9.26
CA LEU A 133 5.52 6.25 10.14
C LEU A 133 4.73 5.25 9.30
N ASP A 134 4.94 3.96 9.57
CA ASP A 134 4.25 2.87 8.91
C ASP A 134 2.92 2.50 9.58
N PRO A 135 1.96 1.96 8.82
CA PRO A 135 0.65 1.60 9.36
C PRO A 135 0.75 0.40 10.30
N ARG A 136 -0.06 0.40 11.37
CA ARG A 136 -0.34 -0.77 12.21
C ARG A 136 -1.57 -1.55 11.71
N ALA A 137 -1.62 -1.81 10.41
CA ALA A 137 -2.72 -2.51 9.77
C ALA A 137 -2.62 -4.04 9.92
N GLY A 138 -2.25 -4.51 11.11
CA GLY A 138 -2.02 -5.92 11.46
C GLY A 138 -0.64 -6.49 11.09
N HIS A 139 0.08 -5.84 10.17
CA HIS A 139 1.44 -6.19 9.79
C HIS A 139 2.50 -5.50 10.67
N GLY A 140 3.74 -5.98 10.56
CA GLY A 140 4.91 -5.31 11.14
C GLY A 140 5.36 -4.04 10.40
N PRO A 141 6.24 -3.24 11.02
CA PRO A 141 6.80 -2.05 10.41
C PRO A 141 7.91 -2.40 9.41
N GLY A 142 8.20 -1.47 8.51
CA GLY A 142 9.32 -1.52 7.57
C GLY A 142 8.91 -1.36 6.11
N ILE A 143 7.62 -1.30 5.81
CA ILE A 143 7.10 -1.20 4.45
C ILE A 143 7.56 0.09 3.74
N GLY A 144 7.63 1.23 4.45
CA GLY A 144 8.16 2.50 3.93
C GLY A 144 9.68 2.52 3.72
N GLY A 145 10.39 1.47 4.13
CA GLY A 145 11.84 1.30 3.98
C GLY A 145 12.28 -0.09 3.53
N PHE A 146 11.36 -0.87 2.94
CA PHE A 146 11.57 -2.29 2.65
C PHE A 146 12.54 -2.53 1.48
N ARG A 147 12.82 -1.49 0.69
CA ARG A 147 13.74 -1.48 -0.45
C ARG A 147 14.46 -0.13 -0.53
N GLN A 148 15.58 -0.06 -1.24
CA GLN A 148 16.22 1.23 -1.52
C GLN A 148 15.32 2.21 -2.28
N ASP A 149 14.54 1.73 -3.26
CA ASP A 149 13.50 2.54 -3.93
C ASP A 149 12.22 2.60 -3.09
N SER A 150 12.31 3.23 -1.92
CA SER A 150 11.22 3.46 -0.97
C SER A 150 11.19 4.92 -0.52
N GLU A 151 10.22 5.28 0.31
CA GLU A 151 10.13 6.63 0.90
C GLU A 151 11.39 6.99 1.68
N VAL A 152 11.93 6.04 2.47
CA VAL A 152 13.20 6.22 3.20
C VAL A 152 14.34 6.51 2.23
N GLY A 153 14.55 5.64 1.24
CA GLY A 153 15.68 5.80 0.32
C GLY A 153 15.56 7.03 -0.57
N LEU A 154 14.34 7.41 -0.94
CA LEU A 154 14.09 8.62 -1.70
C LEU A 154 14.35 9.89 -0.90
N ALA A 155 13.89 9.95 0.36
CA ALA A 155 14.16 11.09 1.23
C ALA A 155 15.67 11.26 1.47
N LEU A 156 16.39 10.16 1.66
CA LEU A 156 17.87 10.15 1.73
C LEU A 156 18.51 10.63 0.41
N HIS A 157 18.04 10.15 -0.73
CA HIS A 157 18.53 10.60 -2.05
C HIS A 157 18.29 12.10 -2.29
N GLN A 158 17.21 12.65 -1.74
CA GLN A 158 16.95 14.09 -1.76
C GLN A 158 17.75 14.85 -0.69
N GLY A 159 18.62 14.20 0.08
CA GLY A 159 19.51 14.82 1.06
C GLY A 159 18.85 15.13 2.41
N HIS A 160 17.66 14.62 2.70
CA HIS A 160 17.01 14.83 4.00
C HIS A 160 17.55 13.85 5.05
N PRO A 161 17.81 14.29 6.29
CA PRO A 161 17.98 13.37 7.42
C PRO A 161 16.70 12.56 7.64
N VAL A 162 16.79 11.22 7.64
CA VAL A 162 15.62 10.34 7.76
C VAL A 162 15.56 9.63 9.10
N TYR A 163 14.38 9.70 9.70
CA TYR A 163 13.99 8.97 10.90
C TYR A 163 12.80 8.08 10.57
N PHE A 164 12.71 6.96 11.29
CA PHE A 164 11.67 5.98 11.07
C PHE A 164 11.06 5.59 12.41
N VAL A 165 9.74 5.67 12.52
CA VAL A 165 9.02 5.20 13.70
C VAL A 165 8.67 3.74 13.49
N THR A 166 9.22 2.89 14.36
CA THR A 166 8.93 1.47 14.39
C THR A 166 8.09 1.10 15.61
N PHE A 167 7.54 -0.11 15.61
CA PHE A 167 6.80 -0.67 16.73
C PHE A 167 7.10 -2.16 16.91
N TYR A 168 7.02 -2.64 18.15
CA TYR A 168 7.29 -4.03 18.51
C TYR A 168 6.03 -4.90 18.39
N PRO A 169 6.16 -6.23 18.25
CA PRO A 169 5.03 -7.14 18.08
C PRO A 169 3.97 -7.07 19.16
N GLU A 170 4.40 -6.95 20.42
CA GLU A 170 3.50 -6.92 21.57
C GLU A 170 3.27 -5.48 22.03
N PRO A 171 2.01 -5.05 22.25
CA PRO A 171 1.72 -3.77 22.88
C PRO A 171 2.19 -3.76 24.34
N ALA A 172 2.43 -2.57 24.89
CA ALA A 172 2.60 -2.45 26.34
C ALA A 172 1.25 -2.71 27.04
N ALA A 173 1.29 -3.25 28.27
CA ALA A 173 0.07 -3.56 29.01
C ALA A 173 -0.77 -2.29 29.26
N GLY A 174 -2.05 -2.33 28.86
CA GLY A 174 -2.98 -1.19 28.98
C GLY A 174 -2.62 0.03 28.12
N GLN A 175 -1.71 -0.13 27.15
CA GLN A 175 -1.34 0.93 26.20
C GLN A 175 -2.59 1.50 25.53
N THR A 176 -2.76 2.82 25.56
CA THR A 176 -3.88 3.49 24.88
C THR A 176 -3.42 4.25 23.64
N LEU A 177 -4.36 4.61 22.77
CA LEU A 177 -4.08 5.52 21.65
C LEU A 177 -3.49 6.86 22.12
N ALA A 178 -3.91 7.34 23.29
CA ALA A 178 -3.36 8.54 23.89
C ALA A 178 -1.87 8.36 24.23
N ASP A 179 -1.48 7.24 24.86
CA ASP A 179 -0.08 6.97 25.20
C ASP A 179 0.79 6.93 23.95
N VAL A 180 0.30 6.31 22.88
CA VAL A 180 0.97 6.32 21.56
C VAL A 180 1.18 7.74 21.06
N LEU A 181 0.16 8.59 21.08
CA LEU A 181 0.30 9.99 20.62
C LEU A 181 1.29 10.79 21.48
N HIS A 182 1.30 10.60 22.79
CA HIS A 182 2.30 11.24 23.66
C HIS A 182 3.72 10.77 23.34
N VAL A 183 3.90 9.48 23.03
CA VAL A 183 5.19 8.92 22.61
C VAL A 183 5.64 9.51 21.28
N LEU A 184 4.75 9.54 20.28
CA LEU A 184 5.08 10.09 18.96
C LEU A 184 5.39 11.58 19.05
N ARG A 185 4.69 12.34 19.90
CA ARG A 185 5.03 13.74 20.21
C ARG A 185 6.46 13.86 20.72
N ARG A 186 6.86 13.04 21.70
CA ARG A 186 8.24 13.04 22.21
C ARG A 186 9.27 12.68 21.15
N PHE A 187 8.92 11.81 20.21
CA PHE A 187 9.80 11.47 19.09
C PHE A 187 10.00 12.67 18.16
N VAL A 188 8.93 13.38 17.80
CA VAL A 188 8.99 14.62 17.00
C VAL A 188 9.83 15.69 17.70
N GLU A 189 9.63 15.88 19.01
CA GLU A 189 10.41 16.81 19.83
C GLU A 189 11.91 16.44 19.84
N GLU A 190 12.26 15.15 19.97
CA GLU A 190 13.65 14.69 19.94
C GLU A 190 14.29 14.88 18.56
N VAL A 191 13.56 14.61 17.48
CA VAL A 191 14.04 14.86 16.11
C VAL A 191 14.28 16.34 15.90
N SER A 192 13.33 17.20 16.28
CA SER A 192 13.46 18.65 16.16
C SER A 192 14.65 19.18 16.97
N ARG A 193 14.84 18.70 18.21
CA ARG A 193 15.99 19.05 19.06
C ARG A 193 17.33 18.72 18.42
N ARG A 194 17.43 17.60 17.68
CA ARG A 194 18.65 17.20 16.97
C ARG A 194 18.95 18.05 15.74
N HIS A 195 17.94 18.72 15.18
CA HIS A 195 18.03 19.51 13.96
C HIS A 195 17.80 21.00 14.22
N SER A 196 18.41 21.53 15.28
CA SER A 196 18.38 22.96 15.62
C SER A 196 16.97 23.56 15.78
N GLY A 197 15.99 22.73 16.19
CA GLY A 197 14.60 23.15 16.35
C GLY A 197 13.79 23.15 15.04
N ALA A 198 14.33 22.66 13.93
CA ALA A 198 13.57 22.50 12.70
C ALA A 198 12.40 21.54 12.92
N ALA A 199 11.20 21.93 12.47
CA ALA A 199 10.04 21.06 12.53
C ALA A 199 10.16 19.97 11.46
N PRO A 200 10.07 18.67 11.81
CA PRO A 200 10.21 17.60 10.84
C PRO A 200 9.03 17.53 9.88
N VAL A 201 9.30 17.11 8.64
CA VAL A 201 8.28 16.63 7.72
C VAL A 201 7.78 15.28 8.22
N LEU A 202 6.48 15.09 8.36
CA LEU A 202 5.91 13.80 8.78
C LEU A 202 5.30 13.08 7.58
N TYR A 203 5.69 11.83 7.37
CA TYR A 203 5.11 10.92 6.40
C TYR A 203 4.28 9.87 7.12
N GLY A 204 2.96 9.90 6.94
CA GLY A 204 2.03 8.94 7.52
C GLY A 204 1.42 8.06 6.44
N ASN A 205 1.75 6.77 6.49
CA ASN A 205 1.24 5.76 5.56
C ASN A 205 -0.02 5.09 6.10
N CYS A 206 -1.10 5.10 5.32
CA CYS A 206 -2.38 4.47 5.65
C CYS A 206 -2.82 4.84 7.09
N GLN A 207 -2.91 3.86 7.99
CA GLN A 207 -3.30 4.07 9.38
C GLN A 207 -2.42 5.08 10.14
N ALA A 208 -1.12 5.12 9.86
CA ALA A 208 -0.22 6.05 10.52
C ALA A 208 -0.53 7.51 10.18
N GLY A 209 -1.21 7.74 9.05
CA GLY A 209 -1.76 9.02 8.66
C GLY A 209 -2.67 9.66 9.71
N TRP A 210 -3.42 8.86 10.48
CA TRP A 210 -4.26 9.39 11.58
C TRP A 210 -3.39 9.94 12.70
N ALA A 211 -2.37 9.19 13.09
CA ALA A 211 -1.46 9.59 14.16
C ALA A 211 -0.72 10.89 13.81
N VAL A 212 -0.20 11.02 12.58
CA VAL A 212 0.45 12.27 12.14
C VAL A 212 -0.54 13.43 11.99
N THR A 213 -1.78 13.16 11.56
CA THR A 213 -2.84 14.19 11.49
C THR A 213 -3.18 14.71 12.89
N LEU A 214 -3.28 13.81 13.87
CA LEU A 214 -3.53 14.16 15.27
C LEU A 214 -2.37 14.93 15.89
N LEU A 215 -1.13 14.58 15.57
CA LEU A 215 0.05 15.35 15.97
C LEU A 215 0.08 16.74 15.32
N ALA A 216 -0.34 16.85 14.06
CA ALA A 216 -0.40 18.12 13.35
C ALA A 216 -1.50 19.05 13.91
N ALA A 217 -2.56 18.46 14.48
CA ALA A 217 -3.62 19.20 15.17
C ALA A 217 -3.21 19.68 16.57
N ASP A 218 -2.00 19.34 17.03
CA ASP A 218 -1.47 19.76 18.33
C ASP A 218 -1.24 21.27 18.39
N CYS A 219 -1.71 21.90 19.47
CA CYS A 219 -1.65 23.34 19.66
C CYS A 219 -0.22 23.90 19.73
N ALA A 220 0.80 23.07 19.99
CA ALA A 220 2.18 23.52 20.14
C ALA A 220 2.94 23.69 18.81
N GLY A 221 2.35 23.33 17.66
CA GLY A 221 2.97 23.54 16.35
C GLY A 221 4.26 22.72 16.15
N LEU A 222 4.19 21.42 16.46
CA LEU A 222 5.33 20.51 16.49
C LEU A 222 5.83 20.05 15.13
N THR A 223 5.02 20.19 14.08
CA THR A 223 5.21 19.50 12.82
C THR A 223 5.42 20.48 11.67
N GLY A 224 6.33 20.15 10.76
CA GLY A 224 6.44 20.77 9.45
C GLY A 224 5.33 20.28 8.52
N PRO A 225 5.54 20.26 7.20
CA PRO A 225 4.60 19.66 6.25
C PRO A 225 4.28 18.20 6.61
N VAL A 226 3.01 17.81 6.44
CA VAL A 226 2.53 16.45 6.71
C VAL A 226 2.07 15.84 5.40
N VAL A 227 2.62 14.67 5.06
CA VAL A 227 2.27 13.89 3.88
C VAL A 227 1.45 12.68 4.32
N LEU A 228 0.25 12.56 3.76
CA LEU A 228 -0.74 11.53 4.05
C LEU A 228 -0.87 10.62 2.83
N ASN A 229 -0.35 9.40 2.92
CA ASN A 229 -0.30 8.46 1.81
C ASN A 229 -1.37 7.37 1.98
N GLY A 230 -2.42 7.41 1.16
CA GLY A 230 -3.52 6.45 1.26
C GLY A 230 -4.18 6.45 2.64
N THR A 231 -4.32 7.62 3.27
CA THR A 231 -4.83 7.76 4.65
C THR A 231 -6.32 8.07 4.67
N PRO A 232 -7.17 7.21 5.26
CA PRO A 232 -8.60 7.48 5.35
C PRO A 232 -8.89 8.41 6.53
N LEU A 233 -9.46 9.58 6.25
CA LEU A 233 -9.92 10.53 7.27
C LEU A 233 -11.45 10.68 7.29
N SER A 234 -12.14 10.18 6.25
CA SER A 234 -13.59 10.19 6.13
C SER A 234 -14.11 8.77 5.86
N TYR A 235 -14.50 8.04 6.90
CA TYR A 235 -14.82 6.61 6.77
C TYR A 235 -16.20 6.34 6.19
N TRP A 236 -17.14 7.23 6.48
CA TRP A 236 -18.51 7.16 5.98
C TRP A 236 -18.62 7.62 4.52
N ALA A 237 -17.63 8.38 4.04
CA ALA A 237 -17.52 8.74 2.63
C ALA A 237 -17.18 7.52 1.77
N GLY A 238 -17.86 7.40 0.64
CA GLY A 238 -17.67 6.26 -0.24
C GLY A 238 -18.78 6.13 -1.27
N GLU A 239 -18.57 5.21 -2.18
CA GLU A 239 -19.51 4.91 -3.24
C GLU A 239 -19.69 3.40 -3.37
N SER A 240 -20.88 3.02 -3.82
CA SER A 240 -21.21 1.62 -4.13
C SER A 240 -20.21 1.05 -5.13
N GLY A 241 -19.68 -0.14 -4.84
CA GLY A 241 -18.70 -0.83 -5.67
C GLY A 241 -17.26 -0.30 -5.58
N ILE A 242 -17.00 0.78 -4.82
CA ILE A 242 -15.65 1.34 -4.66
C ILE A 242 -14.99 0.87 -3.35
N ASN A 243 -15.67 1.02 -2.22
CA ASN A 243 -15.10 0.72 -0.89
C ASN A 243 -16.10 -0.06 0.01
N PRO A 244 -16.36 -1.35 -0.28
CA PRO A 244 -17.33 -2.16 0.46
C PRO A 244 -16.95 -2.38 1.93
N MET A 245 -15.69 -2.16 2.32
CA MET A 245 -15.26 -2.30 3.71
C MET A 245 -15.99 -1.33 4.67
N ARG A 246 -16.46 -0.18 4.18
CA ARG A 246 -17.14 0.82 5.03
C ARG A 246 -18.43 0.29 5.67
N ILE A 247 -19.09 -0.69 5.05
CA ILE A 247 -20.35 -1.26 5.53
C ILE A 247 -20.16 -2.51 6.41
N ALA A 248 -18.93 -3.04 6.51
CA ALA A 248 -18.65 -4.29 7.23
C ALA A 248 -19.08 -4.23 8.71
N ALA A 249 -18.82 -3.11 9.39
CA ALA A 249 -19.21 -2.91 10.78
C ALA A 249 -20.74 -3.01 10.99
N GLY A 250 -21.55 -2.69 9.97
CA GLY A 250 -23.00 -2.86 10.00
C GLY A 250 -23.43 -4.33 10.07
N PHE A 251 -22.65 -5.25 9.52
CA PHE A 251 -22.94 -6.70 9.58
C PHE A 251 -22.36 -7.37 10.81
N GLU A 252 -21.23 -6.88 11.31
CA GLU A 252 -20.56 -7.40 12.51
C GLU A 252 -21.23 -6.90 13.80
N GLY A 253 -22.14 -5.93 13.71
CA GLY A 253 -22.82 -5.35 14.85
C GLY A 253 -21.98 -4.33 15.62
N GLY A 254 -20.94 -3.78 14.99
CA GLY A 254 -20.09 -2.73 15.54
C GLY A 254 -18.85 -3.22 16.29
N ALA A 255 -18.43 -2.46 17.30
CA ALA A 255 -17.14 -2.66 17.99
C ALA A 255 -17.07 -3.90 18.91
N TRP A 256 -18.20 -4.46 19.35
CA TRP A 256 -18.24 -5.54 20.34
C TRP A 256 -17.46 -6.80 19.94
N LEU A 257 -17.44 -7.14 18.64
CA LEU A 257 -16.68 -8.28 18.14
C LEU A 257 -15.17 -8.03 18.28
N THR A 258 -14.72 -6.80 18.03
CA THR A 258 -13.33 -6.39 18.25
C THR A 258 -12.96 -6.51 19.73
N HIS A 259 -13.86 -6.09 20.64
CA HIS A 259 -13.67 -6.25 22.08
C HIS A 259 -13.56 -7.73 22.46
N LEU A 260 -14.47 -8.56 21.96
CA LEU A 260 -14.46 -10.01 22.22
C LEU A 260 -13.15 -10.66 21.77
N LEU A 261 -12.68 -10.35 20.56
CA LEU A 261 -11.41 -10.90 20.07
C LEU A 261 -10.22 -10.45 20.91
N ALA A 262 -10.22 -9.20 21.40
CA ALA A 262 -9.19 -8.71 22.30
C ALA A 262 -9.26 -9.36 23.70
N ASP A 263 -10.46 -9.61 24.21
CA ASP A 263 -10.66 -10.31 25.49
C ASP A 263 -10.18 -11.75 25.42
N LEU A 264 -10.51 -12.47 24.35
CA LEU A 264 -10.02 -13.83 24.09
C LEU A 264 -8.50 -13.88 23.88
N GLY A 265 -7.91 -12.77 23.43
CA GLY A 265 -6.46 -12.60 23.25
C GLY A 265 -5.73 -12.12 24.51
N ASP A 266 -6.38 -12.14 25.69
CA ASP A 266 -5.82 -11.68 26.97
C ASP A 266 -5.45 -10.18 26.93
N GLY A 267 -6.37 -9.35 26.41
CA GLY A 267 -6.17 -7.91 26.22
C GLY A 267 -5.37 -7.53 24.98
N ARG A 268 -5.06 -8.50 24.10
CA ARG A 268 -4.35 -8.29 22.85
C ARG A 268 -5.25 -8.62 21.67
N PHE A 269 -5.36 -7.69 20.73
CA PHE A 269 -6.03 -7.92 19.47
C PHE A 269 -5.03 -8.37 18.40
N ASP A 270 -5.28 -9.56 17.84
CA ASP A 270 -4.41 -10.18 16.85
C ASP A 270 -4.56 -9.53 15.47
N GLY A 271 -3.49 -8.87 15.00
CA GLY A 271 -3.45 -8.23 13.68
C GLY A 271 -3.68 -9.20 12.51
N ALA A 272 -3.54 -10.51 12.72
CA ALA A 272 -3.85 -11.51 11.70
C ALA A 272 -5.31 -11.43 11.22
N PHE A 273 -6.26 -10.99 12.06
CA PHE A 273 -7.65 -10.75 11.65
C PHE A 273 -7.76 -9.59 10.64
N LEU A 274 -6.96 -8.53 10.81
CA LEU A 274 -6.92 -7.41 9.85
C LEU A 274 -6.33 -7.85 8.52
N VAL A 275 -5.23 -8.62 8.56
CA VAL A 275 -4.62 -9.15 7.33
C VAL A 275 -5.56 -10.10 6.60
N GLN A 276 -6.28 -10.95 7.35
CA GLN A 276 -7.31 -11.81 6.78
C GLN A 276 -8.43 -11.00 6.11
N ASN A 277 -8.84 -9.88 6.70
CA ASN A 277 -9.82 -9.00 6.09
C ASN A 277 -9.28 -8.41 4.76
N PHE A 278 -8.02 -7.95 4.71
CA PHE A 278 -7.40 -7.48 3.47
C PHE A 278 -7.34 -8.56 2.37
N GLU A 279 -7.00 -9.81 2.70
CA GLU A 279 -7.03 -10.93 1.75
C GLU A 279 -8.47 -11.24 1.29
N GLY A 280 -9.45 -11.06 2.17
CA GLY A 280 -10.88 -11.21 1.87
C GLY A 280 -11.46 -10.11 1.00
N LEU A 281 -10.89 -8.89 1.00
CA LEU A 281 -11.37 -7.78 0.19
C LEU A 281 -11.14 -8.03 -1.30
N LYS A 282 -9.94 -8.47 -1.68
CA LYS A 282 -9.56 -8.80 -3.07
C LYS A 282 -9.03 -10.24 -3.19
N PRO A 283 -9.90 -11.27 -3.14
CA PRO A 283 -9.48 -12.67 -3.29
C PRO A 283 -8.81 -12.94 -4.64
N GLU A 284 -9.15 -12.20 -5.70
CA GLU A 284 -8.49 -12.31 -7.00
C GLU A 284 -7.01 -11.93 -6.92
N ALA A 285 -6.63 -10.94 -6.10
CA ALA A 285 -5.23 -10.54 -5.92
C ALA A 285 -4.42 -11.61 -5.16
N VAL A 286 -5.07 -12.33 -4.24
CA VAL A 286 -4.45 -13.49 -3.57
C VAL A 286 -4.20 -14.60 -4.58
N TRP A 287 -5.18 -14.92 -5.43
CA TRP A 287 -5.02 -15.87 -6.52
C TRP A 287 -3.90 -15.47 -7.49
N GLU A 288 -3.94 -14.23 -7.98
CA GLU A 288 -2.93 -13.67 -8.90
C GLU A 288 -1.52 -13.78 -8.31
N LYS A 289 -1.33 -13.48 -7.02
CA LYS A 289 -0.02 -13.60 -6.35
C LYS A 289 0.55 -15.01 -6.49
N TYR A 290 -0.24 -16.04 -6.22
CA TYR A 290 0.21 -17.44 -6.30
C TYR A 290 0.28 -17.95 -7.74
N ALA A 291 -0.68 -17.57 -8.59
CA ALA A 291 -0.68 -17.93 -10.01
C ALA A 291 0.52 -17.31 -10.73
N ASN A 292 0.86 -16.05 -10.45
CA ASN A 292 2.03 -15.37 -10.99
C ASN A 292 3.33 -16.02 -10.51
N LEU A 293 3.42 -16.36 -9.22
CA LEU A 293 4.56 -17.12 -8.70
C LEU A 293 4.71 -18.43 -9.50
N TYR A 294 3.65 -19.23 -9.61
CA TYR A 294 3.69 -20.50 -10.33
C TYR A 294 4.02 -20.34 -11.83
N ALA A 295 3.43 -19.36 -12.52
CA ALA A 295 3.68 -19.09 -13.93
C ALA A 295 5.14 -18.70 -14.21
N HIS A 296 5.74 -17.93 -13.31
CA HIS A 296 7.06 -17.32 -13.47
C HIS A 296 8.04 -17.77 -12.37
N MET A 297 8.04 -19.07 -12.09
CA MET A 297 8.78 -19.66 -10.96
C MET A 297 10.28 -19.34 -10.96
N ASP A 298 10.87 -19.25 -12.15
CA ASP A 298 12.31 -19.02 -12.33
C ASP A 298 12.72 -17.56 -12.04
N THR A 299 11.78 -16.61 -11.98
CA THR A 299 12.09 -15.16 -11.77
C THR A 299 11.35 -14.54 -10.58
N GLU A 300 10.16 -15.04 -10.23
CA GLU A 300 9.29 -14.39 -9.22
C GLU A 300 9.54 -14.86 -7.79
N ARG A 301 10.25 -15.98 -7.61
CA ARG A 301 10.47 -16.59 -6.29
C ARG A 301 11.06 -15.61 -5.26
N GLU A 302 12.13 -14.91 -5.60
CA GLU A 302 12.82 -14.02 -4.66
C GLU A 302 11.94 -12.83 -4.26
N ARG A 303 11.25 -12.22 -5.25
CA ARG A 303 10.30 -11.12 -5.02
C ARG A 303 9.15 -11.56 -4.12
N PHE A 304 8.60 -12.74 -4.35
CA PHE A 304 7.54 -13.33 -3.52
C PHE A 304 8.03 -13.57 -2.09
N LEU A 305 9.17 -14.23 -1.90
CA LEU A 305 9.72 -14.52 -0.57
C LEU A 305 10.07 -13.25 0.19
N ALA A 306 10.62 -12.23 -0.48
CA ALA A 306 10.87 -10.93 0.13
C ALA A 306 9.56 -10.32 0.64
N PHE A 307 8.55 -10.18 -0.21
CA PHE A 307 7.26 -9.62 0.20
C PHE A 307 6.60 -10.39 1.34
N GLU A 308 6.63 -11.74 1.30
CA GLU A 308 6.01 -12.56 2.34
C GLU A 308 6.73 -12.48 3.69
N ARG A 309 7.99 -12.04 3.76
CA ARG A 309 8.64 -11.74 5.05
C ARG A 309 7.89 -10.64 5.81
N TRP A 310 7.36 -9.65 5.08
CA TRP A 310 6.53 -8.60 5.65
C TRP A 310 5.06 -9.04 5.78
N TRP A 311 4.47 -9.58 4.72
CA TRP A 311 3.04 -9.98 4.69
C TRP A 311 2.67 -11.07 5.72
N GLY A 312 3.62 -11.96 6.05
CA GLY A 312 3.46 -12.99 7.07
C GLY A 312 3.75 -12.52 8.51
N GLY A 313 4.19 -11.29 8.71
CA GLY A 313 4.55 -10.76 10.03
C GLY A 313 3.37 -10.12 10.74
N TYR A 314 2.62 -10.89 11.55
CA TYR A 314 1.45 -10.39 12.29
C TYR A 314 1.83 -9.76 13.64
N TYR A 315 1.28 -8.58 13.91
CA TYR A 315 1.55 -7.76 15.09
C TYR A 315 0.26 -7.49 15.86
N PHE A 316 0.37 -7.28 17.17
CA PHE A 316 -0.79 -7.07 18.03
C PHE A 316 -1.08 -5.58 18.22
N LEU A 317 -2.33 -5.27 18.56
CA LEU A 317 -2.74 -4.01 19.16
C LEU A 317 -3.25 -4.29 20.57
N SER A 318 -3.13 -3.34 21.51
CA SER A 318 -3.85 -3.49 22.77
C SER A 318 -5.36 -3.41 22.54
N ARG A 319 -6.14 -3.98 23.47
CA ARG A 319 -7.59 -3.80 23.50
C ARG A 319 -7.96 -2.32 23.42
N GLU A 320 -7.34 -1.48 24.24
CA GLU A 320 -7.68 -0.06 24.36
C GLU A 320 -7.37 0.71 23.06
N GLU A 321 -6.28 0.37 22.36
CA GLU A 321 -5.92 0.96 21.07
C GLU A 321 -6.93 0.61 19.98
N ILE A 322 -7.22 -0.69 19.79
CA ILE A 322 -8.08 -1.12 18.68
C ILE A 322 -9.52 -0.66 18.90
N LEU A 323 -10.03 -0.68 20.13
CA LEU A 323 -11.37 -0.18 20.43
C LEU A 323 -11.46 1.32 20.19
N ALA A 324 -10.48 2.10 20.66
CA ALA A 324 -10.44 3.53 20.37
C ALA A 324 -10.43 3.83 18.86
N ILE A 325 -9.69 3.03 18.07
CA ILE A 325 -9.65 3.16 16.61
C ILE A 325 -11.02 2.84 15.99
N VAL A 326 -11.60 1.68 16.29
CA VAL A 326 -12.87 1.23 15.69
C VAL A 326 -14.02 2.15 16.07
N GLU A 327 -14.13 2.51 17.35
CA GLU A 327 -15.21 3.35 17.85
C GLU A 327 -15.13 4.78 17.36
N ASN A 328 -13.94 5.38 17.30
CA ASN A 328 -13.83 6.80 16.98
C ASN A 328 -13.62 7.08 15.50
N LEU A 329 -12.99 6.18 14.75
CA LEU A 329 -12.64 6.43 13.35
C LEU A 329 -13.64 5.73 12.42
N PHE A 330 -13.72 4.41 12.50
CA PHE A 330 -14.51 3.60 11.55
C PHE A 330 -16.00 3.72 11.79
N VAL A 331 -16.47 3.36 12.99
CA VAL A 331 -17.89 3.27 13.29
C VAL A 331 -18.45 4.63 13.72
N GLY A 332 -17.73 5.35 14.58
CA GLY A 332 -18.23 6.62 15.13
C GLY A 332 -17.94 7.86 14.29
N ASN A 333 -16.99 7.80 13.36
CA ASN A 333 -16.60 8.91 12.47
C ASN A 333 -16.33 10.25 13.20
N ARG A 334 -15.81 10.15 14.43
CA ARG A 334 -15.68 11.26 15.39
C ARG A 334 -14.51 12.19 15.05
N LEU A 335 -13.59 11.78 14.17
CA LEU A 335 -12.42 12.60 13.80
C LEU A 335 -12.80 13.82 12.96
N GLU A 336 -13.54 13.61 11.86
CA GLU A 336 -13.96 14.72 10.98
C GLU A 336 -15.02 15.63 11.65
N GLU A 337 -15.75 15.11 12.64
CA GLU A 337 -16.68 15.89 13.48
C GLU A 337 -16.00 16.70 14.59
N GLY A 338 -14.69 16.51 14.82
CA GLY A 338 -13.96 17.15 15.93
C GLY A 338 -14.35 16.63 17.32
N ARG A 339 -14.88 15.40 17.40
CA ARG A 339 -15.36 14.74 18.64
C ARG A 339 -14.44 13.64 19.14
N LEU A 340 -13.37 13.30 18.43
CA LEU A 340 -12.41 12.31 18.88
C LEU A 340 -11.66 12.83 20.12
N ARG A 341 -11.87 12.18 21.25
CA ARG A 341 -11.20 12.54 22.52
C ARG A 341 -9.80 11.93 22.56
N ILE A 342 -8.78 12.77 22.71
CA ILE A 342 -7.37 12.37 22.80
C ILE A 342 -6.93 12.18 24.25
N CYS A 343 -7.34 13.08 25.14
CA CYS A 343 -7.14 12.94 26.59
C CYS A 343 -8.28 13.64 27.34
N ALA A 344 -8.27 13.59 28.67
CA ALA A 344 -9.33 14.18 29.48
C ALA A 344 -9.51 15.68 29.16
N GLY A 345 -10.66 16.04 28.58
CA GLY A 345 -10.97 17.42 28.18
C GLY A 345 -10.35 17.89 26.84
N CYS A 346 -9.61 17.02 26.14
CA CYS A 346 -8.98 17.35 24.86
C CYS A 346 -9.62 16.56 23.71
N HIS A 347 -10.13 17.29 22.72
CA HIS A 347 -10.66 16.71 21.48
C HIS A 347 -9.77 17.13 20.30
N ALA A 348 -9.62 16.23 19.34
CA ALA A 348 -8.96 16.51 18.08
C ALA A 348 -9.78 17.53 17.29
N ASP A 349 -9.13 18.56 16.77
CA ASP A 349 -9.75 19.61 15.97
C ASP A 349 -8.89 19.86 14.74
N LEU A 350 -9.33 19.34 13.60
CA LEU A 350 -8.59 19.41 12.34
C LEU A 350 -8.44 20.85 11.82
N ARG A 351 -9.26 21.80 12.30
CA ARG A 351 -9.16 23.22 11.94
C ARG A 351 -7.96 23.91 12.59
N ARG A 352 -7.32 23.27 13.58
CA ARG A 352 -6.10 23.80 14.23
C ARG A 352 -4.83 23.54 13.43
N ILE A 353 -4.89 22.61 12.48
CA ILE A 353 -3.76 22.29 11.62
C ILE A 353 -3.50 23.51 10.71
N ARG A 354 -2.29 24.05 10.76
CA ARG A 354 -1.85 25.21 9.95
C ARG A 354 -0.66 24.91 9.06
N ASN A 355 0.10 23.87 9.40
CA ASN A 355 1.17 23.35 8.55
C ASN A 355 0.56 22.72 7.29
N PRO A 356 1.27 22.75 6.14
CA PRO A 356 0.72 22.20 4.91
C PRO A 356 0.41 20.71 5.02
N LEU A 357 -0.77 20.32 4.54
CA LEU A 357 -1.15 18.92 4.35
C LEU A 357 -0.98 18.55 2.88
N VAL A 358 -0.25 17.48 2.62
CA VAL A 358 -0.14 16.86 1.29
C VAL A 358 -0.86 15.52 1.32
N ILE A 359 -1.92 15.36 0.54
CA ILE A 359 -2.75 14.15 0.52
C ILE A 359 -2.54 13.41 -0.78
N PHE A 360 -2.00 12.20 -0.71
CA PHE A 360 -1.83 11.33 -1.88
C PHE A 360 -2.86 10.20 -1.85
N ALA A 361 -3.77 10.19 -2.82
CA ALA A 361 -4.82 9.20 -2.97
C ALA A 361 -4.81 8.54 -4.35
N SER A 362 -5.48 7.40 -4.51
CA SER A 362 -5.66 6.79 -5.83
C SER A 362 -7.03 6.18 -6.06
N TYR A 363 -7.57 6.31 -7.27
CA TYR A 363 -8.78 5.59 -7.67
C TYR A 363 -8.56 4.07 -7.84
N GLY A 364 -7.32 3.60 -7.94
CA GLY A 364 -7.01 2.16 -7.88
C GLY A 364 -7.07 1.59 -6.46
N ASP A 365 -7.13 2.46 -5.46
CA ASP A 365 -7.21 2.12 -4.04
C ASP A 365 -8.66 1.87 -3.60
N ASP A 366 -8.94 0.62 -3.25
CA ASP A 366 -10.23 0.14 -2.72
C ASP A 366 -10.32 0.20 -1.19
N ILE A 367 -9.21 0.50 -0.52
CA ILE A 367 -9.13 0.69 0.93
C ILE A 367 -9.35 2.15 1.27
N THR A 368 -8.66 3.06 0.59
CA THR A 368 -8.72 4.51 0.81
C THR A 368 -8.78 5.26 -0.53
N PRO A 369 -9.90 5.13 -1.26
CA PRO A 369 -10.14 5.92 -2.45
C PRO A 369 -10.16 7.43 -2.12
N PRO A 370 -10.13 8.33 -3.13
CA PRO A 370 -10.23 9.78 -2.91
C PRO A 370 -11.44 10.19 -2.06
N HIS A 371 -12.53 9.43 -2.12
CA HIS A 371 -13.69 9.56 -1.24
C HIS A 371 -13.30 9.61 0.24
N GLN A 372 -12.50 8.66 0.71
CA GLN A 372 -12.10 8.56 2.12
C GLN A 372 -10.92 9.47 2.47
N ALA A 373 -10.02 9.73 1.51
CA ALA A 373 -8.86 10.59 1.73
C ALA A 373 -9.21 12.08 1.76
N LEU A 374 -10.20 12.52 0.97
CA LEU A 374 -10.54 13.93 0.77
C LEU A 374 -11.94 14.30 1.31
N GLY A 375 -12.85 13.33 1.53
CA GLY A 375 -14.24 13.59 1.87
C GLY A 375 -14.49 14.30 3.21
N TRP A 376 -13.47 14.36 4.07
CA TRP A 376 -13.53 15.08 5.35
C TRP A 376 -13.37 16.60 5.17
N ILE A 377 -12.72 17.05 4.07
CA ILE A 377 -12.44 18.46 3.81
C ILE A 377 -13.73 19.31 3.80
N PRO A 378 -14.79 18.95 3.04
CA PRO A 378 -16.05 19.69 3.06
C PRO A 378 -16.86 19.52 4.36
N VAL A 379 -16.52 18.54 5.21
CA VAL A 379 -17.12 18.37 6.55
C VAL A 379 -16.49 19.35 7.54
N VAL A 380 -15.17 19.50 7.49
CA VAL A 380 -14.41 20.37 8.39
C VAL A 380 -14.47 21.84 7.98
N TYR A 381 -14.49 22.13 6.68
CA TYR A 381 -14.53 23.48 6.12
C TYR A 381 -15.80 23.67 5.30
N ARG A 382 -16.58 24.70 5.61
CA ARG A 382 -17.84 24.98 4.92
C ARG A 382 -17.63 25.30 3.44
N ASP A 383 -16.57 26.06 3.15
CA ASP A 383 -16.20 26.54 1.82
C ASP A 383 -14.69 26.86 1.77
N THR A 384 -14.20 27.26 0.60
CA THR A 384 -12.78 27.59 0.39
C THR A 384 -12.35 28.80 1.22
N ASP A 385 -13.24 29.76 1.46
CA ASP A 385 -12.92 30.95 2.25
C ASP A 385 -12.82 30.60 3.74
N ASP A 386 -13.63 29.68 4.24
CA ASP A 386 -13.53 29.11 5.59
C ASP A 386 -12.22 28.33 5.78
N LEU A 387 -11.79 27.54 4.79
CA LEU A 387 -10.48 26.87 4.78
C LEU A 387 -9.33 27.88 4.84
N LYS A 388 -9.41 28.94 4.02
CA LYS A 388 -8.42 30.03 4.02
C LYS A 388 -8.40 30.79 5.35
N ALA A 389 -9.57 31.05 5.94
CA ALA A 389 -9.71 31.72 7.22
C ALA A 389 -9.13 30.90 8.39
N ALA A 390 -9.19 29.57 8.30
CA ALA A 390 -8.50 28.68 9.23
C ALA A 390 -6.96 28.70 9.07
N GLY A 391 -6.45 29.35 8.01
CA GLY A 391 -5.02 29.41 7.70
C GLY A 391 -4.46 28.10 7.13
N GLN A 392 -5.32 27.21 6.68
CA GLN A 392 -4.95 25.87 6.22
C GLN A 392 -4.47 25.89 4.75
N ARG A 393 -3.48 25.05 4.45
CA ARG A 393 -2.93 24.79 3.11
C ARG A 393 -3.04 23.29 2.83
N ILE A 394 -3.92 22.90 1.91
CA ILE A 394 -4.07 21.50 1.50
C ILE A 394 -3.67 21.36 0.04
N VAL A 395 -2.72 20.46 -0.22
CA VAL A 395 -2.33 20.03 -1.55
C VAL A 395 -2.71 18.57 -1.69
N TYR A 396 -3.41 18.18 -2.75
CA TYR A 396 -3.73 16.78 -2.99
C TYR A 396 -3.23 16.31 -4.36
N LEU A 397 -2.86 15.03 -4.43
CA LEU A 397 -2.42 14.32 -5.63
C LEU A 397 -3.31 13.09 -5.80
N VAL A 398 -3.86 12.90 -7.00
CA VAL A 398 -4.70 11.72 -7.31
C VAL A 398 -4.09 10.91 -8.44
N ASN A 399 -3.69 9.67 -8.14
CA ASN A 399 -3.31 8.70 -9.17
C ASN A 399 -4.55 7.90 -9.61
N ARG A 400 -4.66 7.51 -10.89
CA ARG A 400 -5.84 6.80 -11.40
C ARG A 400 -5.82 5.28 -11.27
N HIS A 401 -4.66 4.66 -11.06
CA HIS A 401 -4.47 3.23 -11.31
C HIS A 401 -3.79 2.46 -10.18
N VAL A 402 -3.08 3.16 -9.29
CA VAL A 402 -2.26 2.52 -8.26
C VAL A 402 -3.17 1.97 -7.15
N GLY A 403 -3.04 0.68 -6.85
CA GLY A 403 -3.70 0.08 -5.69
C GLY A 403 -3.10 0.53 -4.36
N HIS A 404 -3.80 0.29 -3.25
CA HIS A 404 -3.42 0.77 -1.90
C HIS A 404 -1.94 0.56 -1.55
N LEU A 405 -1.46 -0.69 -1.59
CA LEU A 405 -0.06 -1.00 -1.29
C LEU A 405 0.91 -0.28 -2.25
N GLY A 406 0.53 -0.16 -3.52
CA GLY A 406 1.33 0.48 -4.54
C GLY A 406 1.64 1.94 -4.25
N ILE A 407 0.81 2.63 -3.46
CA ILE A 407 1.02 4.03 -3.06
C ILE A 407 2.35 4.20 -2.31
N PHE A 408 2.74 3.23 -1.47
CA PHE A 408 3.93 3.34 -0.61
C PHE A 408 5.02 2.30 -0.94
N VAL A 409 4.68 1.14 -1.53
CA VAL A 409 5.69 0.12 -1.85
C VAL A 409 6.25 0.21 -3.25
N SER A 410 5.54 0.83 -4.20
CA SER A 410 5.92 0.75 -5.61
C SER A 410 7.14 1.63 -5.90
N ALA A 411 8.22 1.03 -6.40
CA ALA A 411 9.39 1.77 -6.85
C ALA A 411 9.02 2.81 -7.92
N LYS A 412 8.05 2.48 -8.80
CA LYS A 412 7.52 3.41 -9.81
C LYS A 412 6.93 4.68 -9.16
N VAL A 413 6.15 4.48 -8.09
CA VAL A 413 5.48 5.57 -7.37
C VAL A 413 6.46 6.36 -6.50
N ALA A 414 7.43 5.68 -5.88
CA ALA A 414 8.52 6.30 -5.16
C ALA A 414 9.32 7.23 -6.07
N ARG A 415 9.70 6.78 -7.26
CA ARG A 415 10.57 7.54 -8.17
C ARG A 415 9.88 8.75 -8.83
N LEU A 416 8.55 8.74 -8.97
CA LEU A 416 7.81 9.84 -9.57
C LEU A 416 7.03 10.66 -8.54
N GLU A 417 5.94 10.12 -7.98
CA GLU A 417 5.02 10.85 -7.12
C GLU A 417 5.66 11.30 -5.80
N HIS A 418 6.29 10.40 -5.03
CA HIS A 418 6.95 10.79 -3.77
C HIS A 418 8.12 11.74 -4.00
N ARG A 419 8.81 11.60 -5.14
CA ARG A 419 9.94 12.49 -5.50
C ARG A 419 9.41 13.88 -5.76
N ALA A 420 8.34 13.97 -6.55
CA ALA A 420 7.68 15.23 -6.87
C ALA A 420 7.14 15.91 -5.60
N ILE A 421 6.59 15.15 -4.65
CA ILE A 421 6.12 15.68 -3.36
C ILE A 421 7.30 16.27 -2.57
N LEU A 422 8.36 15.49 -2.32
CA LEU A 422 9.52 15.93 -1.54
C LEU A 422 10.22 17.14 -2.16
N GLN A 423 10.47 17.12 -3.47
CA GLN A 423 11.10 18.23 -4.19
C GLN A 423 10.25 19.50 -4.18
N SER A 424 8.92 19.35 -4.07
CA SER A 424 8.00 20.49 -4.08
C SER A 424 7.67 21.04 -2.69
N LEU A 425 8.15 20.43 -1.59
CA LEU A 425 7.83 20.88 -0.23
C LEU A 425 8.09 22.39 -0.01
N PRO A 426 9.23 22.98 -0.42
CA PRO A 426 9.45 24.42 -0.24
C PRO A 426 8.43 25.27 -1.02
N ARG A 427 7.99 24.82 -2.20
CA ARG A 427 6.96 25.50 -2.99
C ARG A 427 5.59 25.36 -2.33
N ILE A 428 5.27 24.19 -1.78
CA ILE A 428 4.02 23.91 -1.06
C ILE A 428 3.92 24.77 0.20
N GLU A 429 5.01 24.92 0.95
CA GLU A 429 5.07 25.78 2.13
C GLU A 429 4.86 27.26 1.79
N ALA A 430 5.33 27.71 0.62
CA ALA A 430 5.18 29.07 0.14
C ALA A 430 3.79 29.39 -0.44
N LEU A 431 2.93 28.38 -0.67
CA LEU A 431 1.56 28.62 -1.13
C LEU A 431 0.76 29.38 -0.07
N PRO A 432 -0.12 30.32 -0.47
CA PRO A 432 -1.07 30.90 0.46
C PRO A 432 -2.07 29.83 0.93
N PRO A 433 -2.76 30.05 2.07
CA PRO A 433 -3.88 29.20 2.48
C PRO A 433 -4.87 28.96 1.33
N GLY A 434 -5.36 27.73 1.23
CA GLY A 434 -6.16 27.29 0.09
C GLY A 434 -6.11 25.78 -0.15
N LEU A 435 -6.92 25.34 -1.10
CA LEU A 435 -6.96 23.96 -1.60
C LEU A 435 -6.34 23.93 -3.01
N TYR A 436 -5.42 22.99 -3.22
CA TYR A 436 -4.68 22.86 -4.47
C TYR A 436 -4.61 21.41 -4.92
N GLU A 437 -4.77 21.18 -6.22
CA GLU A 437 -4.42 19.92 -6.85
C GLU A 437 -2.99 19.99 -7.40
N MET A 438 -2.14 19.07 -6.97
CA MET A 438 -0.83 18.86 -7.55
C MET A 438 -0.96 18.05 -8.83
N LYS A 439 -0.49 18.61 -9.94
CA LYS A 439 -0.41 17.93 -11.23
C LYS A 439 1.05 17.65 -11.56
N ILE A 440 1.30 16.43 -12.02
CA ILE A 440 2.64 15.98 -12.44
C ILE A 440 2.56 15.72 -13.95
N ASP A 441 3.10 16.64 -14.73
CA ASP A 441 3.24 16.49 -16.17
C ASP A 441 4.51 15.72 -16.48
N ASN A 442 4.35 14.44 -16.85
CA ASN A 442 5.45 13.58 -17.27
C ASN A 442 5.31 13.25 -18.77
N PRO A 443 5.82 14.12 -19.68
CA PRO A 443 5.63 13.94 -21.11
C PRO A 443 6.33 12.71 -21.70
N SER A 444 7.33 12.16 -21.01
CA SER A 444 8.02 10.93 -21.45
C SER A 444 7.27 9.65 -21.04
N GLY A 445 6.41 9.74 -20.02
CA GLY A 445 5.76 8.58 -19.39
C GLY A 445 6.71 7.68 -18.59
N ASP A 446 8.01 8.01 -18.53
CA ASP A 446 9.02 7.26 -17.81
C ASP A 446 9.01 7.64 -16.31
N PRO A 447 8.75 6.70 -15.39
CA PRO A 447 8.80 6.99 -13.96
C PRO A 447 10.21 7.25 -13.42
N ASP A 448 11.26 6.89 -14.16
CA ASP A 448 12.66 7.05 -13.76
C ASP A 448 13.26 8.38 -14.24
N CYS A 449 12.42 9.31 -14.71
CA CYS A 449 12.83 10.64 -15.12
C CYS A 449 13.76 11.30 -14.08
N ARG A 450 15.01 11.53 -14.50
CA ARG A 450 15.97 12.33 -13.72
C ARG A 450 15.52 13.79 -13.66
N ASP A 451 16.11 14.56 -12.75
CA ASP A 451 15.80 15.99 -12.57
C ASP A 451 15.66 16.71 -13.93
N GLY A 452 14.48 17.28 -14.18
CA GLY A 452 14.11 17.92 -15.45
C GLY A 452 13.21 17.10 -16.40
N GLY A 453 12.91 15.83 -16.09
CA GLY A 453 12.07 14.96 -16.92
C GLY A 453 10.55 15.04 -16.66
N TYR A 454 10.13 15.72 -15.59
CA TYR A 454 8.72 16.01 -15.29
C TYR A 454 8.56 17.45 -14.77
N ALA A 455 7.36 18.02 -14.92
CA ALA A 455 7.01 19.31 -14.37
C ALA A 455 5.90 19.18 -13.32
N VAL A 456 5.95 20.00 -12.27
CA VAL A 456 4.94 20.07 -11.22
C VAL A 456 4.32 21.45 -11.19
N HIS A 457 3.00 21.52 -11.30
CA HIS A 457 2.21 22.72 -11.06
C HIS A 457 1.07 22.45 -10.08
N PHE A 458 0.60 23.54 -9.46
CA PHE A 458 -0.46 23.52 -8.47
C PHE A 458 -1.66 24.26 -9.04
N GLU A 459 -2.77 23.56 -9.21
CA GLU A 459 -4.02 24.14 -9.66
C GLU A 459 -4.89 24.46 -8.44
N ALA A 460 -5.30 25.72 -8.29
CA ALA A 460 -6.24 26.07 -7.25
C ALA A 460 -7.58 25.37 -7.48
N ARG A 461 -8.18 24.89 -6.39
CA ARG A 461 -9.47 24.19 -6.37
C ARG A 461 -10.36 24.81 -5.30
N GLU A 462 -11.64 24.55 -5.43
CA GLU A 462 -12.62 24.93 -4.42
C GLU A 462 -12.99 23.74 -3.56
N VAL A 463 -13.28 23.98 -2.28
CA VAL A 463 -13.80 22.93 -1.39
C VAL A 463 -15.08 22.31 -1.96
N CYS A 464 -15.86 23.10 -2.69
CA CYS A 464 -17.07 22.63 -3.35
C CYS A 464 -16.81 21.70 -4.55
N ASP A 465 -15.57 21.57 -5.04
CA ASP A 465 -15.18 20.59 -6.06
C ASP A 465 -15.06 19.17 -5.48
N ILE A 466 -14.85 19.05 -4.16
CA ILE A 466 -14.78 17.77 -3.46
C ILE A 466 -16.22 17.34 -3.12
N ARG A 467 -16.86 16.64 -4.05
CA ARG A 467 -18.21 16.08 -3.84
C ARG A 467 -18.19 14.57 -3.95
N PHE A 468 -18.58 13.93 -2.86
CA PHE A 468 -18.71 12.49 -2.78
C PHE A 468 -20.09 12.11 -2.23
N PRO A 469 -20.70 11.02 -2.71
CA PRO A 469 -21.90 10.48 -2.10
C PRO A 469 -21.65 10.15 -0.61
N ARG A 470 -22.67 10.40 0.22
CA ARG A 470 -22.67 10.03 1.64
C ARG A 470 -24.00 9.38 2.01
N GLN A 471 -23.97 8.49 3.00
CA GLN A 471 -25.14 7.79 3.55
C GLN A 471 -25.18 7.97 5.08
N ASP A 472 -25.01 9.21 5.55
CA ASP A 472 -24.78 9.52 6.97
C ASP A 472 -25.87 8.93 7.88
N ASP A 473 -27.16 9.07 7.53
CA ASP A 473 -28.29 8.50 8.32
C ASP A 473 -28.18 6.98 8.53
N ALA A 474 -27.67 6.23 7.55
CA ALA A 474 -27.52 4.78 7.66
C ALA A 474 -26.37 4.44 8.61
N PHE A 475 -25.26 5.15 8.50
CA PHE A 475 -24.11 4.97 9.40
C PHE A 475 -24.38 5.45 10.82
N GLU A 476 -25.22 6.47 11.02
CA GLU A 476 -25.69 6.85 12.35
C GLU A 476 -26.45 5.70 13.02
N ARG A 477 -27.32 5.00 12.29
CA ARG A 477 -28.00 3.80 12.81
C ARG A 477 -27.03 2.67 13.15
N VAL A 478 -25.98 2.47 12.34
CA VAL A 478 -24.92 1.50 12.62
C VAL A 478 -24.14 1.89 13.87
N ARG A 479 -23.81 3.17 14.04
CA ARG A 479 -23.17 3.71 15.25
C ARG A 479 -24.03 3.45 16.49
N ASP A 480 -25.31 3.78 16.43
CA ASP A 480 -26.24 3.57 17.56
C ASP A 480 -26.40 2.08 17.91
N LEU A 481 -26.38 1.19 16.92
CA LEU A 481 -26.38 -0.26 17.16
C LEU A 481 -25.06 -0.71 17.81
N SER A 482 -23.93 -0.24 17.28
CA SER A 482 -22.60 -0.54 17.80
C SER A 482 -22.45 -0.13 19.26
N GLU A 483 -22.82 1.11 19.60
CA GLU A 483 -22.72 1.63 20.97
C GLU A 483 -23.57 0.82 21.96
N ARG A 484 -24.76 0.36 21.54
CA ARG A 484 -25.61 -0.52 22.35
C ARG A 484 -25.03 -1.91 22.54
N ASN A 485 -24.55 -2.54 21.47
CA ASN A 485 -23.94 -3.87 21.53
C ASN A 485 -22.66 -3.86 22.37
N GLU A 486 -21.82 -2.85 22.17
CA GLU A 486 -20.59 -2.67 22.94
C GLU A 486 -20.89 -2.44 24.43
N ALA A 487 -21.86 -1.57 24.75
CA ALA A 487 -22.28 -1.35 26.14
C ALA A 487 -22.79 -2.64 26.80
N PHE A 488 -23.56 -3.46 26.07
CA PHE A 488 -24.03 -4.75 26.55
C PHE A 488 -22.86 -5.73 26.76
N TYR A 489 -21.98 -5.88 25.77
CA TYR A 489 -20.85 -6.80 25.83
C TYR A 489 -19.90 -6.44 26.98
N SER A 490 -19.40 -5.20 27.00
CA SER A 490 -18.45 -4.72 28.01
C SER A 490 -18.98 -4.82 29.44
N THR A 491 -20.29 -4.60 29.64
CA THR A 491 -20.90 -4.63 30.98
C THR A 491 -21.20 -6.05 31.45
N PHE A 492 -21.75 -6.90 30.58
CA PHE A 492 -22.35 -8.18 31.01
C PHE A 492 -21.57 -9.42 30.60
N VAL A 493 -20.79 -9.37 29.52
CA VAL A 493 -20.13 -10.55 28.93
C VAL A 493 -18.62 -10.51 29.12
N SER A 494 -17.99 -9.37 28.81
CA SER A 494 -16.54 -9.15 28.90
C SER A 494 -15.93 -9.59 30.23
N PRO A 495 -16.49 -9.27 31.42
CA PRO A 495 -15.91 -9.70 32.69
C PRO A 495 -15.77 -11.23 32.83
N TRP A 496 -16.73 -11.98 32.29
CA TRP A 496 -16.68 -13.44 32.30
C TRP A 496 -15.66 -13.98 31.30
N VAL A 497 -15.59 -13.39 30.10
CA VAL A 497 -14.60 -13.79 29.09
C VAL A 497 -13.18 -13.53 29.60
N GLN A 498 -12.93 -12.35 30.19
CA GLN A 498 -11.63 -12.03 30.79
C GLN A 498 -11.28 -12.98 31.94
N THR A 499 -12.25 -13.36 32.78
CA THR A 499 -12.01 -14.31 33.89
C THR A 499 -11.67 -15.73 33.38
N LEU A 500 -12.25 -16.14 32.26
CA LEU A 500 -12.04 -17.47 31.67
C LEU A 500 -10.81 -17.52 30.74
N THR A 501 -10.37 -16.36 30.23
CA THR A 501 -9.22 -16.28 29.35
C THR A 501 -7.93 -16.41 30.15
N THR A 502 -6.98 -17.17 29.59
CA THR A 502 -5.65 -17.38 30.15
C THR A 502 -4.59 -17.07 29.10
N PRO A 503 -3.34 -16.77 29.50
CA PRO A 503 -2.25 -16.62 28.55
C PRO A 503 -2.06 -17.83 27.63
N TRP A 504 -2.35 -19.04 28.13
CA TRP A 504 -2.28 -20.27 27.34
C TRP A 504 -3.39 -20.37 26.29
N SER A 505 -4.64 -20.06 26.64
CA SER A 505 -5.74 -20.06 25.68
C SER A 505 -5.56 -19.00 24.61
N ALA A 506 -5.06 -17.80 24.98
CA ALA A 506 -4.75 -16.74 24.04
C ALA A 506 -3.62 -17.15 23.06
N ALA A 507 -2.54 -17.75 23.56
CA ALA A 507 -1.45 -18.27 22.71
C ALA A 507 -1.92 -19.41 21.79
N LEU A 508 -2.83 -20.25 22.26
CA LEU A 508 -3.43 -21.32 21.45
C LEU A 508 -4.28 -20.73 20.31
N LEU A 509 -5.12 -19.73 20.60
CA LEU A 509 -5.93 -19.03 19.58
C LEU A 509 -5.05 -18.32 18.55
N GLU A 510 -3.99 -17.65 18.99
CA GLU A 510 -3.00 -17.04 18.11
C GLU A 510 -2.41 -18.08 17.15
N THR A 511 -1.95 -19.22 17.69
CA THR A 511 -1.31 -20.28 16.92
C THR A 511 -2.27 -20.91 15.92
N LEU A 512 -3.51 -21.18 16.36
CA LEU A 512 -4.57 -21.79 15.55
C LEU A 512 -5.20 -20.83 14.54
N HIS A 513 -4.88 -19.54 14.60
CA HIS A 513 -5.41 -18.56 13.66
C HIS A 513 -5.14 -19.02 12.21
N PRO A 514 -6.15 -19.06 11.31
CA PRO A 514 -6.01 -19.63 9.97
C PRO A 514 -4.85 -19.03 9.16
N MET A 515 -4.62 -17.72 9.31
CA MET A 515 -3.51 -17.02 8.66
C MET A 515 -2.14 -17.55 9.08
N ARG A 516 -1.94 -17.91 10.34
CA ARG A 516 -0.68 -18.51 10.83
C ARG A 516 -0.62 -19.98 10.48
N THR A 517 -1.63 -20.75 10.86
CA THR A 517 -1.64 -22.21 10.70
C THR A 517 -1.45 -22.63 9.24
N SER A 518 -2.17 -22.02 8.29
CA SER A 518 -2.04 -22.37 6.86
C SER A 518 -0.63 -22.15 6.29
N ARG A 519 0.15 -21.23 6.87
CA ARG A 519 1.52 -20.91 6.47
C ARG A 519 2.53 -21.79 7.22
N HIS A 520 2.45 -21.87 8.54
CA HIS A 520 3.38 -22.65 9.37
C HIS A 520 3.37 -24.14 9.06
N LEU A 521 2.20 -24.71 8.76
CA LEU A 521 2.10 -26.14 8.44
C LEU A 521 3.01 -26.54 7.29
N LEU A 522 3.33 -25.63 6.36
CA LEU A 522 4.20 -25.93 5.22
C LEU A 522 5.70 -25.90 5.55
N SER A 523 6.08 -25.54 6.76
CA SER A 523 7.48 -25.60 7.21
C SER A 523 7.96 -27.03 7.39
N GLU A 524 9.29 -27.21 7.36
CA GLU A 524 9.90 -28.53 7.60
C GLU A 524 9.67 -29.03 9.02
N GLY A 525 9.51 -28.12 9.98
CA GLY A 525 9.25 -28.47 11.38
C GLY A 525 7.88 -29.09 11.62
N PHE A 526 6.86 -28.71 10.83
CA PHE A 526 5.49 -29.22 10.96
C PHE A 526 5.17 -30.36 9.98
N LEU A 527 5.66 -30.29 8.75
CA LEU A 527 5.48 -31.33 7.72
C LEU A 527 6.83 -31.91 7.27
N PRO A 528 7.33 -33.00 7.91
CA PRO A 528 8.66 -33.55 7.63
C PRO A 528 8.90 -33.98 6.16
N TRP A 529 7.86 -34.31 5.41
CA TRP A 529 7.99 -34.66 3.98
C TRP A 529 8.48 -33.48 3.12
N MET A 530 8.38 -32.25 3.62
CA MET A 530 8.92 -31.04 2.97
C MET A 530 10.44 -31.08 2.81
N HIS A 531 11.16 -31.88 3.61
CA HIS A 531 12.59 -32.15 3.36
C HIS A 531 12.83 -32.82 2.00
N GLY A 532 11.93 -33.70 1.58
CA GLY A 532 11.97 -34.33 0.25
C GLY A 532 11.72 -33.33 -0.86
N VAL A 533 10.79 -32.39 -0.66
CA VAL A 533 10.53 -31.28 -1.60
C VAL A 533 11.77 -30.41 -1.77
N ARG A 534 12.42 -30.01 -0.67
CA ARG A 534 13.69 -29.26 -0.72
C ARG A 534 14.76 -30.01 -1.49
N TRP A 535 14.92 -31.31 -1.23
CA TRP A 535 15.91 -32.12 -1.93
C TRP A 535 15.63 -32.16 -3.44
N LEU A 536 14.39 -32.43 -3.86
CA LEU A 536 13.97 -32.41 -5.26
C LEU A 536 14.19 -31.04 -5.90
N ALA A 537 13.78 -29.96 -5.23
CA ALA A 537 13.96 -28.59 -5.71
C ALA A 537 15.43 -28.24 -5.91
N THR A 538 16.32 -28.72 -5.04
CA THR A 538 17.77 -28.52 -5.17
C THR A 538 18.32 -29.24 -6.41
N GLN A 539 17.84 -30.46 -6.71
CA GLN A 539 18.25 -31.17 -7.92
C GLN A 539 17.72 -30.47 -9.18
N LEU A 540 16.46 -30.03 -9.16
CA LEU A 540 15.84 -29.33 -10.29
C LEU A 540 16.47 -27.98 -10.58
N ALA A 541 16.91 -27.25 -9.55
CA ALA A 541 17.62 -25.99 -9.75
C ALA A 541 18.93 -26.17 -10.55
N ALA A 542 19.55 -27.35 -10.50
CA ALA A 542 20.74 -27.67 -11.28
C ALA A 542 20.42 -28.15 -12.71
N ASP A 543 19.22 -28.68 -12.94
CA ASP A 543 18.82 -29.35 -14.19
C ASP A 543 17.37 -29.00 -14.60
N ARG A 544 17.09 -27.69 -14.67
CA ARG A 544 15.76 -27.13 -14.98
C ARG A 544 15.46 -27.24 -16.48
N HIS A 545 14.24 -27.67 -16.84
CA HIS A 545 13.80 -27.83 -18.23
C HIS A 545 12.53 -27.03 -18.53
N PRO A 546 12.64 -25.72 -18.79
CA PRO A 546 11.49 -24.89 -19.13
C PRO A 546 10.90 -25.26 -20.49
N ALA A 547 9.58 -25.31 -20.58
CA ALA A 547 8.89 -25.35 -21.88
C ALA A 547 9.08 -24.01 -22.62
N ALA A 548 9.11 -24.07 -23.95
CA ALA A 548 9.24 -22.88 -24.79
C ALA A 548 8.10 -21.87 -24.50
N PRO A 549 8.35 -20.55 -24.52
CA PRO A 549 7.33 -19.54 -24.23
C PRO A 549 6.11 -19.59 -25.16
N ASP A 550 6.30 -20.04 -26.40
CA ASP A 550 5.28 -20.21 -27.43
C ASP A 550 4.62 -21.60 -27.41
N ASN A 551 4.95 -22.46 -26.44
CA ASN A 551 4.28 -23.75 -26.27
C ASN A 551 2.77 -23.52 -26.04
N PRO A 552 1.89 -24.15 -26.84
CA PRO A 552 0.45 -23.86 -26.81
C PRO A 552 -0.21 -24.15 -25.47
N PHE A 553 0.28 -25.15 -24.71
CA PHE A 553 -0.26 -25.47 -23.39
C PHE A 553 0.11 -24.44 -22.34
N LYS A 554 1.30 -23.84 -22.45
CA LYS A 554 1.73 -22.76 -21.56
C LYS A 554 0.94 -21.47 -21.81
N VAL A 555 0.76 -21.10 -23.07
CA VAL A 555 -0.11 -19.97 -23.46
C VAL A 555 -1.55 -20.19 -22.99
N GLN A 556 -2.05 -21.43 -23.13
CA GLN A 556 -3.39 -21.78 -22.67
C GLN A 556 -3.50 -21.73 -21.13
N GLU A 557 -2.45 -22.11 -20.38
CA GLU A 557 -2.38 -21.99 -18.92
C GLU A 557 -2.54 -20.52 -18.48
N GLU A 558 -1.81 -19.59 -19.08
CA GLU A 558 -1.90 -18.15 -18.77
C GLU A 558 -3.31 -17.59 -19.03
N HIS A 559 -3.96 -18.04 -20.12
CA HIS A 559 -5.35 -17.69 -20.39
C HIS A 559 -6.31 -18.29 -19.34
N ILE A 560 -6.06 -19.51 -18.86
CA ILE A 560 -6.86 -20.11 -17.79
C ILE A 560 -6.70 -19.31 -16.50
N PHE A 561 -5.48 -18.96 -16.10
CA PHE A 561 -5.23 -18.13 -14.92
C PHE A 561 -5.94 -16.78 -15.00
N SER A 562 -5.89 -16.13 -16.17
CA SER A 562 -6.61 -14.88 -16.40
C SER A 562 -8.13 -15.03 -16.29
N ARG A 563 -8.69 -16.14 -16.83
CA ARG A 563 -10.14 -16.42 -16.72
C ARG A 563 -10.57 -16.73 -15.29
N VAL A 564 -9.78 -17.48 -14.54
CA VAL A 564 -10.05 -17.77 -13.12
C VAL A 564 -10.00 -16.48 -12.30
N THR A 565 -9.00 -15.64 -12.54
CA THR A 565 -8.88 -14.31 -11.94
C THR A 565 -10.15 -13.48 -12.16
N GLU A 566 -10.59 -13.38 -13.42
CA GLU A 566 -11.80 -12.62 -13.76
C GLU A 566 -13.07 -13.26 -13.16
N ALA A 567 -13.17 -14.59 -13.09
CA ALA A 567 -14.28 -15.27 -12.45
C ALA A 567 -14.34 -15.00 -10.94
N ILE A 568 -13.19 -14.98 -10.25
CA ILE A 568 -13.10 -14.60 -8.84
C ILE A 568 -13.49 -13.13 -8.66
N ALA A 569 -12.99 -12.24 -9.52
CA ALA A 569 -13.33 -10.81 -9.49
C ALA A 569 -14.82 -10.57 -9.73
N GLN A 570 -15.47 -11.32 -10.64
CA GLN A 570 -16.91 -11.31 -10.84
C GLN A 570 -17.67 -11.77 -9.59
N GLY A 571 -17.24 -12.88 -8.98
CA GLY A 571 -17.79 -13.38 -7.72
C GLY A 571 -17.69 -12.35 -6.59
N ARG A 572 -16.55 -11.66 -6.48
CA ARG A 572 -16.35 -10.55 -5.55
C ARG A 572 -17.33 -9.41 -5.83
N ARG A 573 -17.41 -8.91 -7.06
CA ARG A 573 -18.34 -7.83 -7.42
C ARG A 573 -19.80 -8.18 -7.11
N LEU A 574 -20.20 -9.44 -7.33
CA LEU A 574 -21.52 -9.93 -6.94
C LEU A 574 -21.71 -9.94 -5.43
N ARG A 575 -20.73 -10.43 -4.66
CA ARG A 575 -20.75 -10.40 -3.19
C ARG A 575 -20.92 -8.97 -2.68
N ASP A 576 -20.09 -8.06 -3.16
CA ASP A 576 -20.08 -6.65 -2.74
C ASP A 576 -21.44 -5.99 -3.04
N ALA A 577 -22.01 -6.23 -4.22
CA ALA A 577 -23.35 -5.72 -4.58
C ALA A 577 -24.50 -6.36 -3.79
N VAL A 578 -24.37 -7.61 -3.33
CA VAL A 578 -25.34 -8.24 -2.42
C VAL A 578 -25.24 -7.60 -1.03
N TRP A 579 -24.03 -7.38 -0.54
CA TRP A 579 -23.80 -6.75 0.76
C TRP A 579 -24.31 -5.31 0.79
N GLU A 580 -24.06 -4.51 -0.25
CA GLU A 580 -24.58 -3.15 -0.31
C GLU A 580 -26.10 -3.09 -0.32
N ARG A 581 -26.77 -3.97 -1.07
CA ARG A 581 -28.24 -4.06 -1.05
C ARG A 581 -28.76 -4.47 0.32
N ALA A 582 -28.16 -5.48 0.94
CA ALA A 582 -28.54 -5.91 2.29
C ALA A 582 -28.32 -4.78 3.32
N PHE A 583 -27.24 -4.01 3.18
CA PHE A 583 -26.97 -2.86 4.03
C PHE A 583 -28.05 -1.78 3.86
N ASP A 584 -28.41 -1.44 2.63
CA ASP A 584 -29.46 -0.46 2.38
C ASP A 584 -30.84 -0.93 2.88
N GLU A 585 -31.17 -2.22 2.76
CA GLU A 585 -32.41 -2.78 3.31
C GLU A 585 -32.46 -2.71 4.84
N LEU A 586 -31.35 -3.01 5.52
CA LEU A 586 -31.26 -3.00 6.98
C LEU A 586 -31.19 -1.59 7.55
N TYR A 587 -30.45 -0.71 6.87
CA TYR A 587 -30.02 0.57 7.44
C TYR A 587 -30.42 1.79 6.63
N SER A 588 -30.98 1.73 5.43
CA SER A 588 -31.36 2.93 4.64
C SER A 588 -32.87 3.21 4.62
N GLY A 589 -33.69 2.37 5.28
CA GLY A 589 -35.15 2.52 5.37
C GLY A 589 -35.87 2.20 4.06
N ALA A 590 -37.14 1.76 4.15
CA ALA A 590 -37.95 1.39 2.99
C ALA A 590 -38.24 2.62 2.10
N GLY A 591 -37.38 2.86 1.10
CA GLY A 591 -37.56 3.97 0.14
C GLY A 591 -36.35 4.33 -0.71
N SER A 592 -35.14 3.87 -0.37
CA SER A 592 -33.93 4.18 -1.15
C SER A 592 -33.53 3.03 -2.07
N THR A 593 -34.37 2.69 -3.05
CA THR A 593 -33.92 1.85 -4.17
C THR A 593 -33.17 2.75 -5.16
N ARG A 594 -31.85 2.84 -5.03
CA ARG A 594 -31.01 3.36 -6.12
C ARG A 594 -30.99 2.34 -7.26
N PRO A 595 -31.13 2.76 -8.52
CA PRO A 595 -30.83 1.87 -9.64
C PRO A 595 -29.36 1.47 -9.55
N VAL A 596 -29.11 0.16 -9.57
CA VAL A 596 -27.76 -0.38 -9.76
C VAL A 596 -27.44 -0.20 -11.24
N ASP A 597 -26.63 0.79 -11.59
CA ASP A 597 -26.02 0.84 -12.91
C ASP A 597 -24.98 -0.28 -13.00
N MET A 598 -25.42 -1.47 -13.42
CA MET A 598 -24.53 -2.56 -13.80
C MET A 598 -23.96 -2.31 -15.19
N GLU A 599 -23.13 -1.29 -15.33
CA GLU A 599 -22.21 -1.13 -16.47
C GLU A 599 -21.11 -0.12 -16.12
N PRO A 600 -19.82 -0.41 -16.36
CA PRO A 600 -18.82 0.63 -16.35
C PRO A 600 -19.07 1.53 -17.56
N GLN A 601 -19.73 2.67 -17.36
CA GLN A 601 -19.82 3.71 -18.40
C GLN A 601 -18.42 4.27 -18.63
N ASP A 602 -17.78 3.79 -19.70
CA ASP A 602 -16.69 4.45 -20.39
C ASP A 602 -17.20 5.79 -20.95
N ARG A 603 -17.23 6.84 -20.11
CA ARG A 603 -17.45 8.21 -20.58
C ARG A 603 -16.14 8.76 -21.13
N SER A 604 -15.75 8.23 -22.28
CA SER A 604 -14.89 8.95 -23.22
C SER A 604 -15.74 10.05 -23.89
N GLU A 605 -15.54 11.31 -23.55
CA GLU A 605 -15.93 12.40 -24.44
C GLU A 605 -14.97 12.37 -25.65
N ASN A 606 -15.41 11.66 -26.67
CA ASN A 606 -14.80 11.59 -27.98
C ASN A 606 -15.21 12.84 -28.78
N THR A 607 -14.49 13.93 -28.62
CA THR A 607 -14.51 15.07 -29.56
C THR A 607 -13.30 14.97 -30.48
N ARG A 608 -13.39 14.09 -31.49
CA ARG A 608 -12.59 14.23 -32.71
C ARG A 608 -13.35 15.09 -33.72
N PRO A 609 -12.80 16.22 -34.19
CA PRO A 609 -13.33 16.89 -35.36
C PRO A 609 -13.09 16.00 -36.59
N GLN A 610 -14.15 15.87 -37.39
CA GLN A 610 -14.10 15.33 -38.74
C GLN A 610 -13.16 16.18 -39.59
N ASP A 611 -12.16 15.56 -40.22
CA ASP A 611 -11.67 16.09 -41.49
C ASP A 611 -11.43 14.96 -42.49
N THR A 612 -12.21 15.03 -43.54
CA THR A 612 -12.19 14.23 -44.75
C THR A 612 -11.15 14.82 -45.69
N ARG A 613 -10.08 14.08 -46.03
CA ARG A 613 -9.49 14.10 -47.38
C ARG A 613 -8.43 13.00 -47.56
N SER A 614 -8.74 12.16 -48.54
CA SER A 614 -7.86 11.32 -49.34
C SER A 614 -6.62 12.04 -49.87
N GLY A 615 -5.49 11.32 -49.98
CA GLY A 615 -4.40 11.71 -50.87
C GLY A 615 -3.06 11.10 -50.50
N LEU A 616 -2.66 10.06 -51.22
CA LEU A 616 -1.26 9.60 -51.35
C LEU A 616 -0.40 10.73 -51.96
N ASP A 617 0.81 10.97 -51.44
CA ASP A 617 2.05 10.96 -52.24
C ASP A 617 3.32 11.34 -51.44
N PHE A 618 4.22 10.36 -51.38
CA PHE A 618 5.64 10.39 -51.74
C PHE A 618 6.57 11.60 -51.49
N GLN A 619 7.68 11.24 -50.81
CA GLN A 619 9.10 11.45 -51.16
C GLN A 619 9.91 12.66 -50.67
N ALA A 620 11.13 12.28 -50.28
CA ALA A 620 12.21 13.06 -49.73
C ALA A 620 13.07 13.77 -50.80
N ALA A 621 13.56 14.96 -50.45
CA ALA A 621 14.85 15.58 -50.83
C ALA A 621 14.98 16.84 -49.95
N GLY A 622 16.08 17.18 -49.29
CA GLY A 622 17.46 17.10 -49.71
C GLY A 622 18.03 18.53 -49.83
N ILE A 623 18.72 18.98 -48.78
CA ILE A 623 19.92 19.86 -48.80
C ILE A 623 19.76 21.34 -49.22
N SER A 624 19.85 22.21 -48.21
CA SER A 624 20.78 23.35 -47.99
C SER A 624 21.38 24.20 -49.13
N ARG A 625 21.58 25.51 -48.81
CA ARG A 625 22.30 26.64 -49.46
C ARG A 625 21.45 27.52 -50.39
N ALA A 626 21.56 28.85 -50.42
CA ALA A 626 22.57 29.84 -50.00
C ALA A 626 21.87 31.18 -49.62
N ALA A 627 22.22 31.83 -48.52
CA ALA A 627 23.14 32.98 -48.42
C ALA A 627 22.99 34.08 -49.50
N ALA A 628 22.57 35.30 -49.10
CA ALA A 628 23.37 36.53 -49.23
C ALA A 628 22.56 37.82 -48.93
N THR A 629 22.94 38.52 -47.85
CA THR A 629 23.21 39.98 -47.76
C THR A 629 23.94 40.21 -46.42
N ARG A 630 25.28 40.16 -46.41
CA ARG A 630 26.27 41.26 -46.55
C ARG A 630 26.34 42.22 -45.34
N GLY A 631 27.53 42.28 -44.74
CA GLY A 631 27.98 43.36 -43.86
C GLY A 631 29.29 43.09 -43.11
N ASN A 632 30.41 43.10 -43.85
CA ASN A 632 31.84 43.13 -43.45
C ASN A 632 32.46 42.02 -42.59
#